data_AF-L2FQ99-F1
#
_entry.id   AF-L2FQ99-F1
#
_cell.length_a   1.000
_cell.length_b   1.000
_cell.length_c   1.000
_cell.angle_alpha   90.00
_cell.angle_beta   90.00
_cell.angle_gamma   90.00
#
_symmetry.space_group_name_H-M   'P 1'
#
loop_
_entity.id
_entity.type
_entity.pdbx_description
1 polymer ?
#
loop_
_entity_poly.entity_id
_entity_poly.type
_entity_poly.pdbx_seq_one_letter_code
_entity_poly.pdbx_strand_id
1 'polypeptide(L)'
;MYARISVFLSAILATQAAGLHPVRDRLPANHATNDLHDRTTHERAYGAPSSPRSEPIFTIHRGQENDTAALIQNGDCVFSAWDELYITDFLQEQLGYLSTSDHCWIIKGVRGLQELLRRNITANPLNNVTIPTCVSLNITSKGNSFSIDFSTNSYEVNGVAEDTFVLLTYVHLVCMTAAFFLAYPIILVLASTPSLCIMIDRPLQEPTKAKIDRWQTIFQTFVFAPLMIGGLVTGIIGMGTSDHARTEHGIVGYITIGLAAIVVPLYLYQRRLSSRPDLTFYMYRRMKFINALDFIVCQAILVISGFALPDGIDDFGVMTLCGTNTISTSLIFSLGMIVSFVWNCAMATMTVQWLLGQRLQGGTFRDRAPPWMLKVLRKRSI
;
A
#
# COMPACT_ATOMS: atom_id res chain seq x y z
N MET A 1 -25.41 -14.17 -30.79
CA MET A 1 -25.37 -13.23 -29.64
C MET A 1 -24.04 -13.24 -28.87
N TYR A 2 -23.05 -14.07 -29.26
CA TYR A 2 -21.73 -14.14 -28.62
C TYR A 2 -20.59 -13.37 -29.34
N ALA A 3 -20.85 -12.76 -30.51
CA ALA A 3 -19.81 -12.08 -31.30
C ALA A 3 -19.63 -10.57 -31.01
N ARG A 4 -20.44 -9.97 -30.13
CA ARG A 4 -20.36 -8.52 -29.81
C ARG A 4 -19.67 -8.20 -28.49
N ILE A 5 -19.37 -9.19 -27.65
CA ILE A 5 -18.65 -9.00 -26.39
C ILE A 5 -17.13 -8.97 -26.60
N SER A 6 -16.60 -9.64 -27.64
CA SER A 6 -15.15 -9.59 -27.95
C SER A 6 -14.66 -8.23 -28.47
N VAL A 7 -15.52 -7.41 -29.09
CA VAL A 7 -15.10 -6.11 -29.64
C VAL A 7 -14.91 -5.07 -28.54
N PHE A 8 -15.64 -5.17 -27.43
CA PHE A 8 -15.50 -4.25 -26.29
C PHE A 8 -14.29 -4.58 -25.40
N LEU A 9 -13.91 -5.85 -25.26
CA LEU A 9 -12.67 -6.21 -24.56
C LEU A 9 -11.40 -5.84 -25.36
N SER A 10 -11.46 -5.89 -26.69
CA SER A 10 -10.32 -5.54 -27.55
C SER A 10 -10.01 -4.03 -27.54
N ALA A 11 -11.02 -3.18 -27.36
CA ALA A 11 -10.84 -1.73 -27.31
C ALA A 11 -10.21 -1.22 -26.00
N ILE A 12 -10.34 -1.98 -24.90
CA ILE A 12 -9.75 -1.62 -23.60
C ILE A 12 -8.30 -2.10 -23.49
N LEU A 13 -7.92 -3.19 -24.17
CA LEU A 13 -6.50 -3.58 -24.28
C LEU A 13 -5.71 -2.73 -25.30
N ALA A 14 -6.37 -2.08 -26.27
CA ALA A 14 -5.69 -1.28 -27.29
C ALA A 14 -5.24 0.11 -26.79
N THR A 15 -5.77 0.62 -25.68
CA THR A 15 -5.42 1.96 -25.15
C THR A 15 -4.27 1.95 -24.14
N GLN A 16 -3.73 0.78 -23.76
CA GLN A 16 -2.50 0.67 -22.96
C GLN A 16 -1.25 0.26 -23.76
N ALA A 17 -1.36 0.06 -25.07
CA ALA A 17 -0.25 -0.32 -25.94
C ALA A 17 0.20 0.78 -26.93
N ALA A 18 -0.20 2.04 -26.71
CA ALA A 18 0.22 3.18 -27.53
C ALA A 18 1.26 4.03 -26.77
N GLY A 19 2.45 3.48 -26.60
CA GLY A 19 3.59 4.12 -25.95
C GLY A 19 4.92 3.52 -26.37
N LEU A 20 5.05 3.07 -27.62
CA LEU A 20 6.31 2.64 -28.21
C LEU A 20 6.54 3.41 -29.50
N HIS A 21 7.41 4.41 -29.43
CA HIS A 21 7.97 5.11 -30.59
C HIS A 21 8.81 4.14 -31.42
N PRO A 22 8.57 3.99 -32.74
CA PRO A 22 9.51 3.30 -33.60
C PRO A 22 10.64 4.27 -33.99
N VAL A 23 11.87 3.85 -33.68
CA VAL A 23 13.10 4.35 -34.29
C VAL A 23 13.00 4.16 -35.81
N ARG A 24 13.18 5.24 -36.56
CA ARG A 24 13.13 5.23 -38.03
C ARG A 24 14.52 5.54 -38.58
N ASP A 25 15.22 4.50 -38.99
CA ASP A 25 16.43 4.61 -39.80
C ASP A 25 16.07 5.14 -41.19
N ARG A 26 16.63 6.31 -41.56
CA ARG A 26 16.83 6.74 -42.95
C ARG A 26 18.07 7.62 -43.07
N LEU A 27 19.13 7.03 -43.61
CA LEU A 27 20.09 7.67 -44.52
C LEU A 27 19.80 7.10 -45.93
N PRO A 28 20.33 7.66 -47.04
CA PRO A 28 20.98 8.96 -47.25
C PRO A 28 20.38 9.73 -48.46
N ALA A 29 20.70 11.03 -48.61
CA ALA A 29 20.92 11.65 -49.93
C ALA A 29 21.42 13.11 -49.80
N ASN A 30 22.42 13.40 -50.62
CA ASN A 30 23.16 14.64 -50.76
C ASN A 30 22.30 15.79 -51.31
N HIS A 31 22.55 17.02 -50.83
CA HIS A 31 22.75 18.16 -51.73
C HIS A 31 23.46 19.31 -51.02
N ALA A 32 24.56 19.73 -51.62
CA ALA A 32 25.33 20.91 -51.29
C ALA A 32 24.58 22.19 -51.67
N THR A 33 24.72 23.24 -50.87
CA THR A 33 25.05 24.60 -51.34
C THR A 33 25.53 25.45 -50.17
N ASN A 34 26.64 26.14 -50.42
CA ASN A 34 27.22 27.21 -49.63
C ASN A 34 26.19 28.31 -49.36
N ASP A 35 26.19 28.92 -48.17
CA ASP A 35 26.41 30.37 -48.13
C ASP A 35 26.84 30.91 -46.77
N LEU A 36 27.62 31.96 -46.92
CA LEU A 36 28.49 32.67 -46.02
C LEU A 36 27.69 33.70 -45.19
N HIS A 37 27.77 33.69 -43.85
CA HIS A 37 27.91 34.96 -43.12
C HIS A 37 28.45 34.83 -41.69
N ASP A 38 29.51 35.60 -41.53
CA ASP A 38 30.30 36.06 -40.40
C ASP A 38 29.51 36.68 -39.22
N ARG A 39 29.80 36.24 -37.98
CA ARG A 39 30.17 37.11 -36.85
C ARG A 39 30.37 36.33 -35.53
N THR A 40 31.61 36.40 -35.02
CA THR A 40 32.03 36.73 -33.62
C THR A 40 31.01 36.47 -32.50
N THR A 41 31.30 35.79 -31.37
CA THR A 41 32.47 35.89 -30.48
C THR A 41 32.30 34.91 -29.29
N HIS A 42 33.41 34.64 -28.60
CA HIS A 42 33.54 34.14 -27.21
C HIS A 42 33.60 32.61 -26.91
N GLU A 43 34.86 32.18 -26.80
CA GLU A 43 35.50 31.47 -25.67
C GLU A 43 35.30 29.96 -25.40
N ARG A 44 36.44 29.26 -25.65
CA ARG A 44 37.16 28.25 -24.83
C ARG A 44 36.35 27.08 -24.24
N ALA A 45 36.49 25.87 -24.77
CA ALA A 45 37.62 24.93 -24.60
C ALA A 45 37.72 24.30 -23.20
N TYR A 46 37.34 23.04 -23.05
CA TYR A 46 38.23 21.86 -23.05
C TYR A 46 37.41 20.62 -22.66
N GLY A 47 37.67 19.50 -23.35
CA GLY A 47 36.98 18.23 -23.14
C GLY A 47 37.70 17.24 -22.23
N ALA A 48 37.08 16.05 -22.20
CA ALA A 48 37.51 14.75 -21.65
C ALA A 48 37.18 14.46 -20.17
N PRO A 49 37.16 13.19 -19.74
CA PRO A 49 36.39 12.07 -20.29
C PRO A 49 35.61 11.30 -19.20
N SER A 50 34.65 10.48 -19.62
CA SER A 50 33.91 9.54 -18.78
C SER A 50 34.81 8.42 -18.24
N SER A 51 34.89 8.30 -16.91
CA SER A 51 35.57 7.22 -16.18
C SER A 51 34.60 6.07 -15.84
N PRO A 52 35.07 4.81 -15.74
CA PRO A 52 34.24 3.65 -15.40
C PRO A 52 33.87 3.66 -13.92
N ARG A 53 32.63 3.26 -13.65
CA ARG A 53 32.01 3.15 -12.32
C ARG A 53 32.69 2.02 -11.54
N SER A 54 33.64 2.37 -10.68
CA SER A 54 34.18 1.51 -9.63
C SER A 54 33.14 1.34 -8.50
N GLU A 55 33.00 0.12 -8.02
CA GLU A 55 32.27 -0.24 -6.79
C GLU A 55 32.74 0.63 -5.61
N PRO A 56 31.87 0.94 -4.63
CA PRO A 56 32.27 1.74 -3.48
C PRO A 56 33.24 0.95 -2.61
N ILE A 57 34.50 1.35 -2.64
CA ILE A 57 35.52 0.97 -1.68
C ILE A 57 35.15 1.56 -0.32
N PHE A 58 35.00 0.64 0.64
CA PHE A 58 34.84 0.86 2.07
C PHE A 58 35.75 2.00 2.57
N THR A 59 35.14 3.11 3.00
CA THR A 59 35.88 4.20 3.64
C THR A 59 35.53 4.18 5.12
N ILE A 60 36.29 3.41 5.90
CA ILE A 60 36.26 3.51 7.36
C ILE A 60 36.71 4.92 7.72
N HIS A 61 35.91 5.65 8.50
CA HIS A 61 36.34 6.88 9.16
C HIS A 61 37.49 6.56 10.13
N ARG A 62 38.72 6.61 9.60
CA ARG A 62 39.97 6.37 10.32
C ARG A 62 40.32 7.61 11.12
N GLY A 63 39.79 7.70 12.34
CA GLY A 63 40.06 8.82 13.23
C GLY A 63 39.39 8.68 14.59
N GLN A 64 39.54 7.54 15.26
CA GLN A 64 39.19 7.40 16.67
C GLN A 64 40.31 6.65 17.39
N GLU A 65 40.85 7.27 18.44
CA GLU A 65 42.00 6.80 19.22
C GLU A 65 41.73 5.45 19.91
N ASN A 66 42.82 4.73 20.18
CA ASN A 66 42.92 3.33 20.59
C ASN A 66 42.36 3.00 22.00
N ASP A 67 41.07 3.18 22.26
CA ASP A 67 40.37 2.55 23.42
C ASP A 67 39.64 1.28 22.99
N THR A 68 40.47 0.34 22.59
CA THR A 68 40.17 -0.66 21.56
C THR A 68 40.39 -2.09 22.07
N ALA A 69 40.97 -2.18 23.27
CA ALA A 69 41.20 -3.42 24.01
C ALA A 69 40.24 -3.62 25.19
N ALA A 70 39.22 -2.77 25.34
CA ALA A 70 38.23 -2.96 26.40
C ALA A 70 37.36 -4.19 26.09
N LEU A 71 37.52 -5.23 26.91
CA LEU A 71 36.65 -6.39 26.88
C LEU A 71 35.31 -5.99 27.52
N ILE A 72 34.23 -6.20 26.78
CA ILE A 72 32.88 -6.04 27.29
C ILE A 72 32.52 -7.37 27.94
N GLN A 73 32.25 -7.31 29.24
CA GLN A 73 31.80 -8.46 30.02
C GLN A 73 30.31 -8.28 30.30
N ASN A 74 29.49 -9.06 29.59
CA ASN A 74 28.04 -9.09 29.80
C ASN A 74 27.66 -10.47 30.32
N GLY A 75 27.57 -10.59 31.65
CA GLY A 75 27.47 -11.89 32.33
C GLY A 75 28.73 -12.74 32.17
N ASP A 76 28.57 -14.00 31.77
CA ASP A 76 29.67 -14.95 31.55
C ASP A 76 30.35 -14.79 30.19
N CYS A 77 29.91 -13.83 29.38
CA CYS A 77 30.47 -13.64 28.05
C CYS A 77 31.42 -12.46 27.94
N VAL A 78 32.56 -12.75 27.31
CA VAL A 78 33.68 -11.84 27.14
C VAL A 78 33.90 -11.67 25.65
N PHE A 79 33.68 -10.47 25.12
CA PHE A 79 33.90 -10.14 23.72
C PHE A 79 34.52 -8.74 23.59
N SER A 80 35.19 -8.49 22.47
CA SER A 80 35.86 -7.21 22.23
C SER A 80 34.85 -6.12 21.93
N ALA A 81 35.04 -4.91 22.48
CA ALA A 81 34.24 -3.74 22.08
C ALA A 81 34.32 -3.46 20.57
N TRP A 82 35.45 -3.79 19.93
CA TRP A 82 35.56 -3.72 18.47
C TRP A 82 34.66 -4.69 17.74
N ASP A 83 34.51 -5.91 18.25
CA ASP A 83 33.67 -6.92 17.62
C ASP A 83 32.21 -6.46 17.67
N GLU A 84 31.79 -5.87 18.80
CA GLU A 84 30.46 -5.25 18.92
C GLU A 84 30.25 -4.14 17.90
N LEU A 85 31.18 -3.19 17.84
CA LEU A 85 31.08 -2.04 16.96
C LEU A 85 31.05 -2.46 15.49
N TYR A 86 31.95 -3.36 15.08
CA TYR A 86 32.01 -3.85 13.71
C TYR A 86 30.73 -4.60 13.32
N ILE A 87 30.24 -5.48 14.19
CA ILE A 87 29.05 -6.28 13.89
C ILE A 87 27.81 -5.39 13.88
N THR A 88 27.64 -4.50 14.86
CA THR A 88 26.50 -3.58 14.89
C THR A 88 26.47 -2.65 13.68
N ASP A 89 27.62 -2.12 13.23
CA ASP A 89 27.74 -1.32 12.02
C ASP A 89 27.37 -2.12 10.76
N PHE A 90 27.91 -3.34 10.62
CA PHE A 90 27.55 -4.24 9.52
C PHE A 90 26.05 -4.55 9.51
N LEU A 91 25.47 -4.85 10.67
CA LEU A 91 24.06 -5.17 10.80
C LEU A 91 23.18 -3.96 10.45
N GLN A 92 23.55 -2.77 10.94
CA GLN A 92 22.88 -1.51 10.59
C GLN A 92 22.90 -1.27 9.08
N GLU A 93 24.05 -1.49 8.43
CA GLU A 93 24.20 -1.37 6.98
C GLU A 93 23.29 -2.37 6.25
N GLN A 94 23.31 -3.65 6.62
CA GLN A 94 22.49 -4.68 5.98
C GLN A 94 20.98 -4.45 6.16
N LEU A 95 20.55 -4.00 7.35
CA LEU A 95 19.17 -3.56 7.60
C LEU A 95 18.81 -2.34 6.74
N GLY A 96 19.75 -1.40 6.58
CA GLY A 96 19.61 -0.25 5.67
C GLY A 96 19.43 -0.67 4.21
N TYR A 97 20.25 -1.58 3.71
CA TYR A 97 20.12 -2.18 2.38
C TYR A 97 18.80 -2.91 2.21
N LEU A 98 18.40 -3.73 3.18
CA LEU A 98 17.13 -4.44 3.11
C LEU A 98 15.94 -3.48 3.00
N SER A 99 16.06 -2.31 3.65
CA SER A 99 15.02 -1.29 3.66
C SER A 99 14.95 -0.43 2.40
N THR A 100 15.93 -0.56 1.49
CA THR A 100 16.06 0.24 0.25
C THR A 100 16.16 -0.62 -1.01
N SER A 101 16.37 -1.93 -0.87
CA SER A 101 16.54 -2.86 -1.99
C SER A 101 15.29 -3.70 -2.23
N ASP A 102 14.98 -3.95 -3.50
CA ASP A 102 13.84 -4.76 -3.93
C ASP A 102 14.09 -6.29 -3.78
N HIS A 103 15.20 -6.68 -3.16
CA HIS A 103 15.69 -8.06 -3.16
C HIS A 103 15.99 -8.55 -1.74
N CYS A 104 15.29 -9.62 -1.36
CA CYS A 104 15.55 -10.35 -0.14
C CYS A 104 16.82 -11.22 -0.24
N TRP A 105 17.42 -11.52 0.91
CA TRP A 105 18.53 -12.47 0.99
C TRP A 105 18.11 -13.89 0.61
N ILE A 106 19.05 -14.66 0.04
CA ILE A 106 18.83 -16.07 -0.35
C ILE A 106 18.53 -16.92 0.89
N ILE A 107 19.32 -16.74 1.95
CA ILE A 107 19.09 -17.33 3.26
C ILE A 107 18.41 -16.27 4.10
N LYS A 108 17.27 -16.61 4.70
CA LYS A 108 16.38 -15.66 5.40
C LYS A 108 16.67 -15.64 6.90
N GLY A 109 16.15 -14.62 7.57
CA GLY A 109 16.22 -14.48 9.02
C GLY A 109 17.64 -14.25 9.54
N VAL A 110 17.81 -14.43 10.84
CA VAL A 110 19.11 -14.27 11.53
C VAL A 110 20.18 -15.21 10.98
N ARG A 111 19.80 -16.42 10.55
CA ARG A 111 20.73 -17.37 9.93
C ARG A 111 21.34 -16.83 8.64
N GLY A 112 20.55 -16.14 7.82
CA GLY A 112 21.05 -15.52 6.59
C GLY A 112 22.02 -14.39 6.88
N LEU A 113 21.67 -13.56 7.85
CA LEU A 113 22.50 -12.48 8.34
C LEU A 113 23.82 -12.97 8.93
N GLN A 114 23.79 -14.07 9.69
CA GLN A 114 24.97 -14.74 10.23
C GLN A 114 25.89 -15.24 9.11
N GLU A 115 25.35 -15.81 8.04
CA GLU A 115 26.13 -16.27 6.89
C GLU A 115 26.76 -15.10 6.12
N LEU A 116 26.02 -14.00 5.92
CA LEU A 116 26.55 -12.78 5.30
C LEU A 116 27.69 -12.18 6.14
N LEU A 117 27.51 -12.12 7.46
CA LEU A 117 28.53 -11.65 8.39
C LEU A 117 29.77 -12.54 8.34
N ARG A 118 29.61 -13.87 8.38
CA ARG A 118 30.72 -14.82 8.25
C ARG A 118 31.49 -14.61 6.95
N ARG A 119 30.79 -14.43 5.82
CA ARG A 119 31.43 -14.17 4.53
C ARG A 119 32.24 -12.87 4.55
N ASN A 120 31.70 -11.80 5.13
CA ASN A 120 32.41 -10.53 5.24
C ASN A 120 33.69 -10.67 6.09
N ILE A 121 33.59 -11.32 7.26
CA ILE A 121 34.74 -11.57 8.13
C ILE A 121 35.80 -12.43 7.41
N THR A 122 35.39 -13.48 6.69
CA THR A 122 36.34 -14.30 5.92
C THR A 122 37.01 -13.56 4.76
N ALA A 123 36.33 -12.57 4.18
CA ALA A 123 36.90 -11.72 3.13
C ALA A 123 37.89 -10.69 3.69
N ASN A 124 37.76 -10.31 4.96
CA ASN A 124 38.61 -9.34 5.65
C ASN A 124 39.30 -9.96 6.90
N PRO A 125 40.19 -10.96 6.72
CA PRO A 125 40.79 -11.70 7.84
C PRO A 125 41.69 -10.85 8.74
N LEU A 126 42.11 -9.66 8.28
CA LEU A 126 42.93 -8.73 9.06
C LEU A 126 42.21 -8.15 10.28
N ASN A 127 40.88 -8.20 10.32
CA ASN A 127 40.08 -7.61 11.41
C ASN A 127 39.90 -8.56 12.61
N ASN A 128 40.20 -9.86 12.48
CA ASN A 128 40.11 -10.88 13.55
C ASN A 128 38.84 -10.80 14.43
N VAL A 129 37.69 -10.58 13.79
CA VAL A 129 36.40 -10.38 14.48
C VAL A 129 35.77 -11.72 14.84
N THR A 130 35.29 -11.85 16.08
CA THR A 130 34.51 -13.01 16.52
C THR A 130 33.03 -12.68 16.68
N ILE A 131 32.15 -13.54 16.16
CA ILE A 131 30.70 -13.35 16.29
C ILE A 131 30.29 -13.78 17.71
N PRO A 132 29.70 -12.89 18.53
CA PRO A 132 29.24 -13.26 19.87
C PRO A 132 28.06 -14.22 19.75
N THR A 133 28.15 -15.36 20.44
CA THR A 133 27.10 -16.40 20.46
C THR A 133 26.42 -16.50 21.83
N CYS A 134 26.42 -15.42 22.59
CA CYS A 134 26.07 -15.45 24.01
C CYS A 134 25.44 -14.14 24.49
N VAL A 135 25.33 -13.15 23.60
CA VAL A 135 24.76 -11.83 23.86
C VAL A 135 23.90 -11.47 22.67
N SER A 136 22.72 -10.92 22.95
CA SER A 136 21.85 -10.33 21.95
C SER A 136 22.35 -8.93 21.59
N LEU A 137 22.53 -8.66 20.29
CA LEU A 137 22.95 -7.35 19.81
C LEU A 137 21.73 -6.48 19.51
N ASN A 138 21.71 -5.27 20.07
CA ASN A 138 20.60 -4.32 19.90
C ASN A 138 20.95 -3.28 18.84
N ILE A 139 20.09 -3.15 17.83
CA ILE A 139 20.30 -2.27 16.68
C ILE A 139 19.02 -1.49 16.39
N THR A 140 19.15 -0.24 16.00
CA THR A 140 17.98 0.61 15.69
C THR A 140 17.88 0.91 14.20
N SER A 141 16.81 0.46 13.55
CA SER A 141 16.57 0.72 12.13
C SER A 141 15.16 1.26 11.89
N LYS A 142 15.07 2.39 11.15
CA LYS A 142 13.82 3.11 10.82
C LYS A 142 12.87 3.31 12.03
N GLY A 143 13.42 3.58 13.22
CA GLY A 143 12.63 3.79 14.44
C GLY A 143 12.14 2.50 15.12
N ASN A 144 12.60 1.33 14.68
CA ASN A 144 12.41 0.06 15.38
C ASN A 144 13.72 -0.38 16.03
N SER A 145 13.61 -1.06 17.16
CA SER A 145 14.73 -1.72 17.85
C SER A 145 14.70 -3.21 17.53
N PHE A 146 15.81 -3.73 17.01
CA PHE A 146 16.03 -5.14 16.74
C PHE A 146 17.00 -5.69 17.78
N SER A 147 16.62 -6.74 18.49
CA SER A 147 17.53 -7.52 19.32
C SER A 147 17.82 -8.84 18.61
N ILE A 148 19.07 -9.09 18.24
CA ILE A 148 19.45 -10.25 17.42
C ILE A 148 20.34 -11.18 18.24
N ASP A 149 19.92 -12.45 18.35
CA ASP A 149 20.69 -13.50 19.01
C ASP A 149 21.17 -14.54 17.99
N PHE A 150 22.49 -14.55 17.73
CA PHE A 150 23.12 -15.50 16.82
C PHE A 150 23.27 -16.91 17.38
N SER A 151 23.07 -17.10 18.69
CA SER A 151 23.19 -18.40 19.35
C SER A 151 21.95 -19.27 19.09
N THR A 152 20.77 -18.66 19.22
CA THR A 152 19.46 -19.27 19.00
C THR A 152 18.95 -19.04 17.57
N ASN A 153 19.59 -18.14 16.81
CA ASN A 153 19.10 -17.65 15.52
C ASN A 153 17.73 -16.97 15.61
N SER A 154 17.40 -16.35 16.74
CA SER A 154 16.15 -15.63 16.95
C SER A 154 16.38 -14.12 16.97
N TYR A 155 15.32 -13.38 16.68
CA TYR A 155 15.32 -11.93 16.87
C TYR A 155 14.07 -11.46 17.60
N GLU A 156 14.17 -10.27 18.19
CA GLU A 156 13.04 -9.54 18.75
C GLU A 156 12.92 -8.19 18.07
N VAL A 157 11.69 -7.77 17.81
CA VAL A 157 11.38 -6.44 17.27
C VAL A 157 10.60 -5.68 18.31
N ASN A 158 11.15 -4.57 18.80
CA ASN A 158 10.54 -3.72 19.82
C ASN A 158 10.11 -4.49 21.10
N GLY A 159 10.88 -5.51 21.48
CA GLY A 159 10.61 -6.38 22.62
C GLY A 159 9.54 -7.45 22.38
N VAL A 160 9.16 -7.70 21.13
CA VAL A 160 8.28 -8.80 20.73
C VAL A 160 9.11 -9.88 20.07
N ALA A 161 9.03 -11.11 20.60
CA ALA A 161 9.72 -12.28 20.04
C ALA A 161 9.28 -12.59 18.60
N GLU A 162 10.22 -13.06 17.77
CA GLU A 162 10.04 -13.41 16.36
C GLU A 162 8.72 -14.13 16.06
N ASP A 163 8.45 -15.27 16.71
CA ASP A 163 7.26 -16.08 16.45
C ASP A 163 5.95 -15.30 16.69
N THR A 164 5.92 -14.51 17.76
CA THR A 164 4.75 -13.71 18.11
C THR A 164 4.60 -12.54 17.15
N PHE A 165 5.69 -11.89 16.79
CA PHE A 165 5.73 -10.79 15.84
C PHE A 165 5.24 -11.22 14.45
N VAL A 166 5.76 -12.33 13.95
CA VAL A 166 5.39 -12.91 12.65
C VAL A 166 3.90 -13.30 12.65
N LEU A 167 3.42 -13.97 13.71
CA LEU A 167 2.02 -14.37 13.82
C LEU A 167 1.08 -13.14 13.84
N LEU A 168 1.36 -12.15 14.68
CA LEU A 168 0.53 -10.95 14.81
C LEU A 168 0.50 -10.15 13.50
N THR A 169 1.65 -10.02 12.83
CA THR A 169 1.75 -9.29 11.57
C THR A 169 1.05 -10.04 10.44
N TYR A 170 1.12 -11.37 10.42
CA TYR A 170 0.37 -12.19 9.47
C TYR A 170 -1.15 -12.04 9.66
N VAL A 171 -1.64 -12.09 10.90
CA VAL A 171 -3.06 -11.85 11.20
C VAL A 171 -3.46 -10.42 10.81
N HIS A 172 -2.63 -9.42 11.11
CA HIS A 172 -2.83 -8.04 10.66
C HIS A 172 -3.00 -7.96 9.14
N LEU A 173 -2.04 -8.50 8.38
CA LEU A 173 -2.04 -8.49 6.92
C LEU A 173 -3.30 -9.15 6.35
N VAL A 174 -3.66 -10.34 6.84
CA VAL A 174 -4.84 -11.07 6.37
C VAL A 174 -6.13 -10.32 6.71
N CYS A 175 -6.28 -9.85 7.94
CA CYS A 175 -7.47 -9.11 8.38
C CYS A 175 -7.64 -7.80 7.59
N MET A 176 -6.59 -7.02 7.41
CA MET A 176 -6.64 -5.73 6.72
C MET A 176 -6.87 -5.91 5.21
N THR A 177 -6.22 -6.91 4.59
CA THR A 177 -6.48 -7.25 3.18
C THR A 177 -7.92 -7.71 2.99
N ALA A 178 -8.42 -8.62 3.83
CA ALA A 178 -9.79 -9.09 3.75
C ALA A 178 -10.82 -7.97 4.00
N ALA A 179 -10.53 -7.04 4.91
CA ALA A 179 -11.39 -5.89 5.17
C ALA A 179 -11.44 -4.94 3.96
N PHE A 180 -10.30 -4.41 3.54
CA PHE A 180 -10.24 -3.28 2.60
C PHE A 180 -10.23 -3.69 1.12
N PHE A 181 -9.81 -4.91 0.80
CA PHE A 181 -9.68 -5.35 -0.59
C PHE A 181 -10.67 -6.45 -0.99
N LEU A 182 -11.41 -7.02 -0.03
CA LEU A 182 -12.48 -7.98 -0.31
C LEU A 182 -13.83 -7.49 0.21
N ALA A 183 -13.99 -7.41 1.53
CA ALA A 183 -15.28 -7.08 2.14
C ALA A 183 -15.78 -5.69 1.73
N TYR A 184 -14.91 -4.69 1.79
CA TYR A 184 -15.25 -3.32 1.46
C TYR A 184 -15.64 -3.12 -0.02
N PRO A 185 -14.83 -3.54 -1.01
CA PRO A 185 -15.24 -3.57 -2.42
C PRO A 185 -16.58 -4.27 -2.67
N ILE A 186 -16.83 -5.41 -2.03
CA ILE A 186 -18.11 -6.13 -2.15
C ILE A 186 -19.27 -5.28 -1.61
N ILE A 187 -19.10 -4.62 -0.46
CA ILE A 187 -20.09 -3.70 0.12
C ILE A 187 -20.41 -2.57 -0.88
N LEU A 188 -19.38 -2.00 -1.51
CA LEU A 188 -19.55 -0.91 -2.48
C LEU A 188 -20.30 -1.36 -3.74
N VAL A 189 -20.03 -2.57 -4.23
CA VAL A 189 -20.79 -3.17 -5.34
C VAL A 189 -22.25 -3.40 -4.93
N LEU A 190 -22.51 -3.94 -3.74
CA LEU A 190 -23.87 -4.14 -3.23
C LEU A 190 -24.61 -2.80 -3.09
N ALA A 191 -23.95 -1.75 -2.60
CA ALA A 191 -24.52 -0.41 -2.46
C ALA A 191 -24.83 0.26 -3.81
N SER A 192 -23.98 0.05 -4.82
CA SER A 192 -24.14 0.63 -6.16
C SER A 192 -25.18 -0.10 -7.02
N THR A 193 -25.39 -1.40 -6.78
CA THR A 193 -26.24 -2.27 -7.60
C THR A 193 -27.67 -1.73 -7.78
N PRO A 194 -28.42 -1.31 -6.73
CA PRO A 194 -29.77 -0.76 -6.91
C PRO A 194 -29.80 0.49 -7.78
N SER A 195 -28.80 1.37 -7.61
CA SER A 195 -28.69 2.60 -8.41
C SER A 195 -28.43 2.27 -9.87
N LEU A 196 -27.50 1.35 -10.15
CA LEU A 196 -27.19 0.91 -11.52
C LEU A 196 -28.40 0.25 -12.19
N CYS A 197 -29.14 -0.60 -11.48
CA CYS A 197 -30.35 -1.26 -11.98
C CYS A 197 -31.44 -0.25 -12.37
N ILE A 198 -31.62 0.82 -11.60
CA ILE A 198 -32.56 1.90 -11.94
C ILE A 198 -32.11 2.63 -13.21
N MET A 199 -30.80 2.87 -13.38
CA MET A 199 -30.27 3.60 -14.54
C MET A 199 -30.32 2.81 -15.85
N ILE A 200 -30.46 1.48 -15.81
CA ILE A 200 -30.67 0.62 -16.99
C ILE A 200 -32.15 0.30 -17.25
N ASP A 201 -33.08 1.05 -16.64
CA ASP A 201 -34.53 0.83 -16.71
C ASP A 201 -34.98 -0.57 -16.27
N ARG A 202 -34.20 -1.23 -15.39
CA ARG A 202 -34.55 -2.52 -14.79
C ARG A 202 -34.46 -2.44 -13.26
N PRO A 203 -35.38 -1.71 -12.61
CA PRO A 203 -35.37 -1.60 -11.16
C PRO A 203 -35.49 -2.98 -10.52
N LEU A 204 -34.71 -3.20 -9.46
CA LEU A 204 -34.81 -4.42 -8.67
C LEU A 204 -36.19 -4.51 -8.01
N GLN A 205 -36.76 -5.71 -8.03
CA GLN A 205 -37.97 -5.99 -7.27
C GLN A 205 -37.70 -5.82 -5.77
N GLU A 206 -38.68 -5.29 -5.03
CA GLU A 206 -38.61 -5.08 -3.58
C GLU A 206 -38.05 -6.27 -2.77
N PRO A 207 -38.41 -7.56 -3.02
CA PRO A 207 -37.82 -8.68 -2.28
C PRO A 207 -36.31 -8.82 -2.51
N THR A 208 -35.83 -8.57 -3.74
CA THR A 208 -34.40 -8.66 -4.08
C THR A 208 -33.62 -7.49 -3.49
N LYS A 209 -34.21 -6.29 -3.52
CA LYS A 209 -33.62 -5.10 -2.89
C LYS A 209 -33.46 -5.28 -1.38
N ALA A 210 -34.49 -5.75 -0.68
CA ALA A 210 -34.43 -6.03 0.75
C ALA A 210 -33.37 -7.08 1.09
N LYS A 211 -33.18 -8.08 0.22
CA LYS A 211 -32.11 -9.08 0.35
C LYS A 211 -30.72 -8.43 0.23
N ILE A 212 -30.49 -7.59 -0.77
CA ILE A 212 -29.22 -6.88 -0.96
C ILE A 212 -28.92 -5.98 0.25
N ASP A 213 -29.88 -5.20 0.72
CA ASP A 213 -29.71 -4.32 1.89
C ASP A 213 -29.33 -5.12 3.15
N ARG A 214 -29.93 -6.30 3.34
CA ARG A 214 -29.60 -7.20 4.44
C ARG A 214 -28.17 -7.73 4.33
N TRP A 215 -27.76 -8.19 3.15
CA TRP A 215 -26.38 -8.64 2.92
C TRP A 215 -25.38 -7.51 3.11
N GLN A 216 -25.66 -6.31 2.60
CA GLN A 216 -24.80 -5.15 2.80
C GLN A 216 -24.60 -4.85 4.29
N THR A 217 -25.67 -4.91 5.11
CA THR A 217 -25.53 -4.75 6.57
C THR A 217 -24.69 -5.85 7.20
N ILE A 218 -24.88 -7.10 6.78
CA ILE A 218 -24.11 -8.23 7.31
C ILE A 218 -22.62 -8.02 7.00
N PHE A 219 -22.28 -7.72 5.75
CA PHE A 219 -20.90 -7.45 5.37
C PHE A 219 -20.33 -6.23 6.09
N GLN A 220 -21.09 -5.14 6.24
CA GLN A 220 -20.60 -3.94 6.93
C GLN A 220 -20.31 -4.19 8.42
N THR A 221 -21.27 -4.80 9.14
CA THR A 221 -21.24 -4.87 10.61
C THR A 221 -20.58 -6.13 11.14
N PHE A 222 -20.75 -7.27 10.47
CA PHE A 222 -20.26 -8.56 10.96
C PHE A 222 -19.01 -9.08 10.24
N VAL A 223 -18.61 -8.46 9.13
CA VAL A 223 -17.40 -8.86 8.39
C VAL A 223 -16.37 -7.72 8.39
N PHE A 224 -16.70 -6.59 7.78
CA PHE A 224 -15.78 -5.47 7.62
C PHE A 224 -15.33 -4.87 8.96
N ALA A 225 -16.28 -4.49 9.83
CA ALA A 225 -15.93 -3.85 11.11
C ALA A 225 -15.07 -4.77 12.02
N PRO A 226 -15.40 -6.05 12.24
CA PRO A 226 -14.56 -6.94 13.04
C PRO A 226 -13.18 -7.19 12.43
N LEU A 227 -13.07 -7.35 11.10
CA LEU A 227 -11.77 -7.52 10.44
C LEU A 227 -10.89 -6.28 10.57
N MET A 228 -11.47 -5.07 10.39
CA MET A 228 -10.76 -3.81 10.58
C MET A 228 -10.29 -3.64 12.03
N ILE A 229 -11.14 -3.93 13.02
CA ILE A 229 -10.77 -3.84 14.45
C ILE A 229 -9.69 -4.88 14.77
N GLY A 230 -9.87 -6.13 14.35
CA GLY A 230 -8.91 -7.21 14.59
C GLY A 230 -7.55 -6.87 13.99
N GLY A 231 -7.51 -6.43 12.72
CA GLY A 231 -6.30 -5.98 12.06
C GLY A 231 -5.62 -4.82 12.78
N LEU A 232 -6.37 -3.78 13.18
CA LEU A 232 -5.82 -2.66 13.95
C LEU A 232 -5.18 -3.14 15.26
N VAL A 233 -5.90 -3.95 16.03
CA VAL A 233 -5.43 -4.44 17.34
C VAL A 233 -4.17 -5.28 17.19
N THR A 234 -4.13 -6.21 16.24
CA THR A 234 -2.93 -7.03 16.02
C THR A 234 -1.75 -6.22 15.51
N GLY A 235 -1.99 -5.16 14.71
CA GLY A 235 -0.94 -4.24 14.28
C GLY A 235 -0.35 -3.43 15.45
N ILE A 236 -1.20 -2.91 16.34
CA ILE A 236 -0.76 -2.18 17.55
C ILE A 236 0.07 -3.10 18.46
N ILE A 237 -0.42 -4.31 18.74
CA ILE A 237 0.29 -5.27 19.60
C ILE A 237 1.60 -5.71 18.95
N GLY A 238 1.60 -5.97 17.64
CA GLY A 238 2.79 -6.38 16.89
C GLY A 238 3.90 -5.34 16.90
N MET A 239 3.56 -4.05 17.02
CA MET A 239 4.55 -2.98 17.10
C MET A 239 5.33 -2.94 18.43
N GLY A 240 4.82 -3.61 19.48
CA GLY A 240 5.53 -3.75 20.74
C GLY A 240 5.73 -2.42 21.47
N THR A 241 6.96 -2.16 21.90
CA THR A 241 7.35 -0.97 22.67
C THR A 241 7.71 0.26 21.82
N SER A 242 7.68 0.16 20.49
CA SER A 242 7.94 1.31 19.60
C SER A 242 6.75 2.27 19.58
N ASP A 243 7.02 3.58 19.41
CA ASP A 243 5.91 4.53 19.28
C ASP A 243 5.12 4.25 17.99
N HIS A 244 3.81 4.32 18.12
CA HIS A 244 2.90 4.11 17.00
C HIS A 244 2.94 5.30 16.01
N ALA A 245 2.55 5.04 14.76
CA ALA A 245 2.41 6.05 13.71
C ALA A 245 3.71 6.81 13.35
N ARG A 246 4.88 6.18 13.51
CA ARG A 246 6.17 6.74 13.06
C ARG A 246 6.52 6.38 11.61
N THR A 247 6.02 5.25 11.12
CA THR A 247 6.24 4.80 9.74
C THR A 247 5.21 5.41 8.81
N GLU A 248 5.56 5.54 7.52
CA GLU A 248 4.63 5.99 6.47
C GLU A 248 3.40 5.07 6.44
N HIS A 249 3.62 3.75 6.48
CA HIS A 249 2.57 2.75 6.60
C HIS A 249 1.65 3.01 7.80
N GLY A 250 2.22 3.25 8.98
CA GLY A 250 1.46 3.49 10.20
C GLY A 250 0.55 4.72 10.08
N ILE A 251 1.10 5.85 9.59
CA ILE A 251 0.35 7.10 9.42
C ILE A 251 -0.79 6.91 8.42
N VAL A 252 -0.48 6.36 7.24
CA VAL A 252 -1.46 6.13 6.16
C VAL A 252 -2.52 5.12 6.60
N GLY A 253 -2.12 4.07 7.31
CA GLY A 253 -2.99 3.06 7.90
C GLY A 253 -3.98 3.66 8.91
N TYR A 254 -3.50 4.47 9.86
CA TYR A 254 -4.38 5.13 10.84
C TYR A 254 -5.38 6.08 10.18
N ILE A 255 -4.96 6.86 9.18
CA ILE A 255 -5.88 7.72 8.42
C ILE A 255 -6.96 6.87 7.73
N THR A 256 -6.56 5.78 7.09
CA THR A 256 -7.48 4.86 6.38
C THR A 256 -8.49 4.24 7.34
N ILE A 257 -8.03 3.74 8.50
CA ILE A 257 -8.90 3.16 9.53
C ILE A 257 -9.80 4.24 10.15
N GLY A 258 -9.30 5.45 10.37
CA GLY A 258 -10.09 6.57 10.88
C GLY A 258 -11.25 6.93 9.95
N LEU A 259 -10.99 6.98 8.63
CA LEU A 259 -12.03 7.17 7.63
C LEU A 259 -13.02 5.99 7.62
N ALA A 260 -12.53 4.75 7.65
CA ALA A 260 -13.37 3.55 7.67
C ALA A 260 -14.27 3.46 8.92
N ALA A 261 -13.75 3.87 10.07
CA ALA A 261 -14.50 3.92 11.32
C ALA A 261 -15.66 4.93 11.27
N ILE A 262 -15.59 5.96 10.42
CA ILE A 262 -16.68 6.90 10.16
C ILE A 262 -17.73 6.31 9.21
N VAL A 263 -17.33 5.47 8.24
CA VAL A 263 -18.25 4.89 7.24
C VAL A 263 -19.31 3.98 7.88
N VAL A 264 -18.93 3.13 8.85
CA VAL A 264 -19.88 2.22 9.53
C VAL A 264 -21.04 2.97 10.21
N PRO A 265 -20.82 3.96 11.10
CA PRO A 265 -21.91 4.71 11.69
C PRO A 265 -22.64 5.59 10.68
N LEU A 266 -21.97 6.12 9.64
CA LEU A 266 -22.62 6.88 8.57
C LEU A 266 -23.64 6.01 7.82
N TYR A 267 -23.26 4.77 7.48
CA TYR A 267 -24.13 3.79 6.85
C TYR A 267 -25.35 3.46 7.72
N LEU A 268 -25.15 3.18 9.01
CA LEU A 268 -26.25 2.89 9.93
C LEU A 268 -27.18 4.10 10.10
N TYR A 269 -26.61 5.31 10.12
CA TYR A 269 -27.36 6.56 10.21
C TYR A 269 -28.20 6.82 8.94
N GLN A 270 -27.60 6.66 7.75
CA GLN A 270 -28.31 6.74 6.47
C GLN A 270 -29.45 5.73 6.41
N ARG A 271 -29.19 4.47 6.78
CA ARG A 271 -30.20 3.41 6.78
C ARG A 271 -31.37 3.73 7.72
N ARG A 272 -31.07 4.25 8.91
CA ARG A 272 -32.09 4.69 9.87
C ARG A 272 -32.94 5.85 9.34
N LEU A 273 -32.31 6.82 8.68
CA LEU A 273 -33.01 7.95 8.06
C LEU A 273 -33.87 7.50 6.88
N SER A 274 -33.36 6.62 6.02
CA SER A 274 -34.07 6.10 4.85
C SER A 274 -35.30 5.26 5.21
N SER A 275 -35.36 4.72 6.43
CA SER A 275 -36.50 3.92 6.90
C SER A 275 -37.67 4.77 7.40
N ARG A 276 -37.53 6.11 7.48
CA ARG A 276 -38.59 7.00 7.94
C ARG A 276 -39.46 7.46 6.75
N PRO A 277 -40.80 7.34 6.81
CA PRO A 277 -41.68 7.74 5.70
C PRO A 277 -41.86 9.26 5.57
N ASP A 278 -41.72 10.02 6.66
CA ASP A 278 -41.84 11.49 6.66
C ASP A 278 -40.47 12.18 6.61
N LEU A 279 -39.88 12.29 5.42
CA LEU A 279 -38.71 13.14 5.21
C LEU A 279 -39.12 14.59 4.94
N THR A 280 -38.80 15.48 5.88
CA THR A 280 -38.88 16.93 5.64
C THR A 280 -37.85 17.37 4.58
N PHE A 281 -38.08 18.51 3.92
CA PHE A 281 -37.18 19.07 2.91
C PHE A 281 -35.73 19.23 3.41
N TYR A 282 -35.57 19.67 4.66
CA TYR A 282 -34.26 19.78 5.31
C TYR A 282 -33.56 18.42 5.41
N MET A 283 -34.29 17.37 5.76
CA MET A 283 -33.78 16.02 5.90
C MET A 283 -33.36 15.42 4.53
N TYR A 284 -34.09 15.73 3.47
CA TYR A 284 -33.70 15.38 2.09
C TYR A 284 -32.39 16.03 1.66
N ARG A 285 -32.22 17.34 1.91
CA ARG A 285 -30.96 18.05 1.62
C ARG A 285 -29.78 17.45 2.39
N ARG A 286 -30.00 17.09 3.66
CA ARG A 286 -28.99 16.44 4.50
C ARG A 286 -28.61 15.05 3.97
N MET A 287 -29.58 14.24 3.53
CA MET A 287 -29.30 12.93 2.91
C MET A 287 -28.48 13.05 1.63
N LYS A 288 -28.77 14.04 0.77
CA LYS A 288 -27.98 14.28 -0.44
C LYS A 288 -26.52 14.64 -0.11
N PHE A 289 -26.32 15.50 0.89
CA PHE A 289 -24.97 15.85 1.35
C PHE A 289 -24.23 14.66 1.94
N ILE A 290 -24.90 13.88 2.81
CA ILE A 290 -24.33 12.69 3.42
C ILE A 290 -23.92 11.66 2.36
N ASN A 291 -24.77 11.42 1.35
CA ASN A 291 -24.43 10.48 0.27
C ASN A 291 -23.25 10.95 -0.58
N ALA A 292 -23.11 12.27 -0.79
CA ALA A 292 -21.95 12.81 -1.50
C ALA A 292 -20.66 12.67 -0.67
N LEU A 293 -20.75 12.95 0.64
CA LEU A 293 -19.63 12.76 1.57
C LEU A 293 -19.23 11.29 1.64
N ASP A 294 -20.20 10.38 1.80
CA ASP A 294 -19.99 8.94 1.83
C ASP A 294 -19.25 8.46 0.58
N PHE A 295 -19.67 8.90 -0.61
CA PHE A 295 -18.97 8.60 -1.86
C PHE A 295 -17.52 9.06 -1.87
N ILE A 296 -17.25 10.31 -1.45
CA ILE A 296 -15.88 10.87 -1.41
C ILE A 296 -15.01 10.08 -0.43
N VAL A 297 -15.54 9.79 0.76
CA VAL A 297 -14.82 9.02 1.78
C VAL A 297 -14.53 7.60 1.29
N CYS A 298 -15.48 6.95 0.63
CA CYS A 298 -15.29 5.63 0.07
C CYS A 298 -14.18 5.59 -0.99
N GLN A 299 -14.17 6.58 -1.89
CA GLN A 299 -13.11 6.69 -2.90
C GLN A 299 -11.74 6.97 -2.29
N ALA A 300 -11.67 7.85 -1.28
CA ALA A 300 -10.44 8.12 -0.56
C ALA A 300 -9.90 6.84 0.11
N ILE A 301 -10.76 6.05 0.77
CA ILE A 301 -10.36 4.78 1.39
C ILE A 301 -9.79 3.81 0.36
N LEU A 302 -10.45 3.64 -0.80
CA LEU A 302 -9.97 2.71 -1.85
C LEU A 302 -8.62 3.13 -2.42
N VAL A 303 -8.40 4.44 -2.62
CA VAL A 303 -7.12 4.95 -3.15
C VAL A 303 -6.01 4.83 -2.11
N ILE A 304 -6.26 5.28 -0.88
CA ILE A 304 -5.24 5.29 0.18
C ILE A 304 -4.87 3.85 0.58
N SER A 305 -5.85 2.95 0.69
CA SER A 305 -5.57 1.53 0.98
C SER A 305 -4.72 0.88 -0.11
N GLY A 306 -4.88 1.29 -1.38
CA GLY A 306 -4.05 0.83 -2.49
C GLY A 306 -2.56 1.14 -2.34
N PHE A 307 -2.20 2.20 -1.61
CA PHE A 307 -0.81 2.50 -1.26
C PHE A 307 -0.38 1.82 0.05
N ALA A 308 -1.29 1.73 1.03
CA ALA A 308 -0.98 1.15 2.33
C ALA A 308 -0.63 -0.34 2.27
N LEU A 309 -1.24 -1.11 1.36
CA LEU A 309 -1.02 -2.55 1.27
C LEU A 309 0.38 -2.92 0.76
N PRO A 310 0.88 -2.41 -0.39
CA PRO A 310 2.25 -2.65 -0.82
C PRO A 310 3.27 -2.19 0.21
N ASP A 311 3.11 -0.97 0.72
CA ASP A 311 3.99 -0.38 1.74
C ASP A 311 4.07 -1.25 3.01
N GLY A 312 2.94 -1.79 3.47
CA GLY A 312 2.90 -2.72 4.60
C GLY A 312 3.55 -4.08 4.32
N ILE A 313 3.53 -4.56 3.08
CA ILE A 313 4.22 -5.80 2.69
C ILE A 313 5.73 -5.59 2.68
N ASP A 314 6.19 -4.43 2.18
CA ASP A 314 7.60 -4.06 2.17
C ASP A 314 8.13 -3.91 3.60
N ASP A 315 7.40 -3.20 4.48
CA ASP A 315 7.71 -3.08 5.91
C ASP A 315 7.77 -4.47 6.58
N PHE A 316 6.83 -5.37 6.27
CA PHE A 316 6.84 -6.73 6.81
C PHE A 316 8.07 -7.54 6.34
N GLY A 317 8.50 -7.36 5.10
CA GLY A 317 9.72 -7.98 4.56
C GLY A 317 10.98 -7.55 5.31
N VAL A 318 11.09 -6.25 5.60
CA VAL A 318 12.22 -5.68 6.35
C VAL A 318 12.19 -6.12 7.81
N MET A 319 11.04 -5.99 8.48
CA MET A 319 10.91 -6.31 9.91
C MET A 319 11.08 -7.80 10.21
N THR A 320 10.84 -8.67 9.23
CA THR A 320 11.05 -10.12 9.39
C THR A 320 12.39 -10.62 8.86
N LEU A 321 13.32 -9.72 8.51
CA LEU A 321 14.63 -10.11 7.97
C LEU A 321 14.48 -11.07 6.76
N CYS A 322 13.59 -10.72 5.83
CA CYS A 322 13.21 -11.55 4.66
C CYS A 322 12.40 -12.83 4.96
N GLY A 323 11.91 -13.02 6.19
CA GLY A 323 11.23 -14.24 6.66
C GLY A 323 9.89 -14.53 5.95
N THR A 324 9.28 -13.55 5.31
CA THR A 324 7.93 -13.64 4.70
C THR A 324 7.82 -14.58 3.49
N ASN A 325 8.94 -14.96 2.87
CA ASN A 325 8.97 -15.70 1.61
C ASN A 325 8.76 -17.23 1.77
N THR A 326 8.07 -17.69 2.82
CA THR A 326 7.72 -19.12 3.00
C THR A 326 6.54 -19.54 2.12
N ILE A 327 5.80 -18.58 1.56
CA ILE A 327 4.64 -18.82 0.70
C ILE A 327 5.09 -18.90 -0.76
N SER A 328 4.52 -19.83 -1.53
CA SER A 328 4.78 -19.95 -2.98
C SER A 328 4.46 -18.63 -3.70
N THR A 329 5.40 -18.16 -4.52
CA THR A 329 5.24 -16.95 -5.35
C THR A 329 4.01 -17.06 -6.26
N SER A 330 3.71 -18.26 -6.76
CA SER A 330 2.50 -18.51 -7.56
C SER A 330 1.20 -18.29 -6.80
N LEU A 331 1.19 -18.64 -5.51
CA LEU A 331 0.02 -18.48 -4.64
C LEU A 331 -0.20 -17.01 -4.30
N ILE A 332 0.87 -16.29 -3.92
CA ILE A 332 0.82 -14.85 -3.69
C ILE A 332 0.32 -14.13 -4.95
N PHE A 333 0.89 -14.46 -6.11
CA PHE A 333 0.46 -13.87 -7.38
C PHE A 333 -1.02 -14.15 -7.67
N SER A 334 -1.47 -15.40 -7.52
CA SER A 334 -2.87 -15.77 -7.73
C SER A 334 -3.82 -15.05 -6.78
N LEU A 335 -3.49 -14.96 -5.49
CA LEU A 335 -4.30 -14.24 -4.51
C LEU A 335 -4.32 -12.73 -4.80
N GLY A 336 -3.17 -12.16 -5.15
CA GLY A 336 -3.04 -10.77 -5.56
C GLY A 336 -3.91 -10.44 -6.78
N MET A 337 -4.00 -11.33 -7.76
CA MET A 337 -4.87 -11.16 -8.93
C MET A 337 -6.35 -11.19 -8.56
N ILE A 338 -6.77 -12.07 -7.64
CA ILE A 338 -8.17 -12.14 -7.16
C ILE A 338 -8.52 -10.84 -6.41
N VAL A 339 -7.66 -10.42 -5.50
CA VAL A 339 -7.79 -9.18 -4.73
C VAL A 339 -7.88 -7.96 -5.67
N SER A 340 -6.94 -7.86 -6.60
CA SER A 340 -6.90 -6.78 -7.61
C SER A 340 -8.16 -6.77 -8.47
N PHE A 341 -8.65 -7.94 -8.90
CA PHE A 341 -9.89 -8.03 -9.68
C PHE A 341 -11.09 -7.48 -8.91
N VAL A 342 -11.27 -7.89 -7.65
CA VAL A 342 -12.39 -7.43 -6.80
C VAL A 342 -12.31 -5.93 -6.56
N TRP A 343 -11.12 -5.42 -6.22
CA TRP A 343 -10.88 -3.99 -6.01
C TRP A 343 -11.15 -3.17 -7.27
N ASN A 344 -10.64 -3.59 -8.43
CA ASN A 344 -10.86 -2.92 -9.71
C ASN A 344 -12.34 -2.94 -10.13
N CYS A 345 -13.07 -4.02 -9.86
CA CYS A 345 -14.50 -4.09 -10.12
C CYS A 345 -15.28 -3.07 -9.27
N ALA A 346 -14.93 -2.90 -8.00
CA ALA A 346 -15.58 -1.91 -7.13
C ALA A 346 -15.26 -0.47 -7.57
N MET A 347 -14.01 -0.18 -7.90
CA MET A 347 -13.62 1.11 -8.48
C MET A 347 -14.42 1.42 -9.75
N ALA A 348 -14.42 0.48 -10.71
CA ALA A 348 -15.13 0.65 -11.98
C ALA A 348 -16.64 0.84 -11.81
N THR A 349 -17.29 0.03 -10.97
CA THR A 349 -18.75 0.14 -10.72
C THR A 349 -19.11 1.47 -10.08
N MET A 350 -18.33 1.96 -9.13
CA MET A 350 -18.54 3.29 -8.53
C MET A 350 -18.32 4.43 -9.53
N THR A 351 -17.26 4.36 -10.35
CA THR A 351 -17.01 5.37 -11.40
C THR A 351 -18.15 5.40 -12.42
N VAL A 352 -18.63 4.23 -12.86
CA VAL A 352 -19.78 4.13 -13.77
C VAL A 352 -21.03 4.71 -13.13
N GLN A 353 -21.31 4.40 -11.86
CA GLN A 353 -22.45 4.96 -11.15
C GLN A 353 -22.37 6.50 -11.09
N TRP A 354 -21.19 7.05 -10.81
CA TRP A 354 -20.98 8.49 -10.75
C TRP A 354 -21.17 9.16 -12.12
N LEU A 355 -20.57 8.62 -13.18
CA LEU A 355 -20.70 9.14 -14.54
C LEU A 355 -22.15 9.11 -15.04
N LEU A 356 -22.87 8.01 -14.81
CA LEU A 356 -24.28 7.89 -15.18
C LEU A 356 -25.14 8.85 -14.35
N GLY A 357 -24.84 8.98 -13.05
CA GLY A 357 -25.49 9.93 -12.15
C GLY A 357 -25.34 11.38 -12.64
N GLN A 358 -24.18 11.75 -13.17
CA GLN A 358 -23.96 13.08 -13.76
C GLN A 358 -24.74 13.28 -15.06
N ARG A 359 -24.78 12.27 -15.95
CA ARG A 359 -25.52 12.37 -17.21
C ARG A 359 -27.02 12.54 -17.00
N LEU A 360 -27.60 11.78 -16.08
CA LEU A 360 -29.01 11.91 -15.70
C LEU A 360 -29.29 13.25 -15.02
N GLN A 361 -28.34 13.75 -14.23
CA GLN A 361 -28.39 15.10 -13.65
C GLN A 361 -28.09 16.20 -14.67
N GLY A 362 -27.73 15.90 -15.92
CA GLY A 362 -27.53 16.89 -17.00
C GLY A 362 -28.82 17.29 -17.72
N GLY A 363 -29.92 16.55 -17.54
CA GLY A 363 -31.22 16.84 -18.15
C GLY A 363 -31.87 18.14 -17.65
N THR A 364 -32.75 18.74 -18.45
CA THR A 364 -33.44 20.01 -18.19
C THR A 364 -34.03 20.10 -16.77
N PHE A 365 -34.01 21.30 -16.15
CA PHE A 365 -34.50 21.55 -14.77
C PHE A 365 -35.93 21.03 -14.52
N ARG A 366 -36.72 20.91 -15.59
CA ARG A 366 -38.10 20.38 -15.62
C ARG A 366 -38.19 18.88 -15.32
N ASP A 367 -37.13 18.11 -15.59
CA ASP A 367 -37.02 16.67 -15.33
C ASP A 367 -36.46 16.37 -13.94
N ARG A 368 -35.92 17.38 -13.25
CA ARG A 368 -35.29 17.27 -11.92
C ARG A 368 -36.24 17.58 -10.76
N ALA A 369 -37.47 18.03 -11.05
CA ALA A 369 -38.43 18.42 -10.04
C ALA A 369 -39.06 17.16 -9.40
N PRO A 370 -38.96 16.97 -8.07
CA PRO A 370 -39.70 15.93 -7.38
C PRO A 370 -41.21 15.99 -7.72
N PRO A 371 -41.95 14.86 -7.70
CA PRO A 371 -43.37 14.84 -8.04
C PRO A 371 -44.22 15.85 -7.26
N TRP A 372 -43.80 16.19 -6.03
CA TRP A 372 -44.46 17.21 -5.20
C TRP A 372 -44.18 18.65 -5.67
N MET A 373 -42.99 18.95 -6.19
CA MET A 373 -42.66 20.25 -6.79
C MET A 373 -43.44 20.48 -8.09
N LEU A 374 -43.63 19.42 -8.89
CA LEU A 374 -44.47 19.47 -10.07
C LEU A 374 -45.95 19.72 -9.71
N LYS A 375 -46.43 19.18 -8.58
CA LYS A 375 -47.77 19.50 -8.04
C LYS A 375 -47.90 20.96 -7.59
N VAL A 376 -46.88 21.54 -6.95
CA VAL A 376 -46.89 22.95 -6.51
C VAL A 376 -46.82 23.91 -7.71
N LEU A 377 -45.97 23.62 -8.70
CA LEU A 377 -45.87 24.42 -9.92
C LEU A 377 -47.16 24.36 -10.76
N ARG A 378 -47.82 23.21 -10.83
CA ARG A 378 -49.13 23.05 -11.50
C ARG A 378 -50.25 23.80 -10.78
N LYS A 379 -50.15 23.99 -9.46
CA LYS A 379 -51.15 24.71 -8.65
C LYS A 379 -51.01 26.24 -8.71
N ARG A 380 -49.90 26.76 -9.27
CA ARG A 380 -49.66 28.20 -9.46
C ARG A 380 -49.89 28.67 -10.90
N SER A 381 -50.13 27.75 -11.84
CA SER A 381 -50.38 28.05 -13.26
C SER A 381 -51.87 28.04 -13.63
N ILE A 382 -52.75 28.04 -12.63
CA ILE A 382 -54.20 28.26 -12.69
C ILE A 382 -54.47 29.40 -11.72
#